data_AF-A0A0U3EYY8-F1
#
_entry.id   AF-A0A0U3EYY8-F1
#
_cell.length_a   1.000
_cell.length_b   1.000
_cell.length_c   1.000
_cell.angle_alpha   90.00
_cell.angle_beta   90.00
_cell.angle_gamma   90.00
#
_symmetry.space_group_name_H-M   'P 1'
#
loop_
_entity.id
_entity.type
_entity.pdbx_description
1 polymer ?
#
loop_
_entity_poly.entity_id
_entity_poly.type
_entity_poly.pdbx_seq_one_letter_code
_entity_poly.pdbx_strand_id
1 'polypeptide(L)'
;MGFHAPVSIRTKSALVVRYIDILAEMANRQQTLVNISIATLDSALARKMEPRAPTPARRLDAINALASAGIPVRVFTSPVILGLTVVSNEFWSLPSAQEFDTLAM
;
A
#
# COMPACT_ATOMS: atom_id res chain seq x y z
N MET A 1 -5.11 -8.26 33.59
CA MET A 1 -3.99 -7.60 32.87
C MET A 1 -4.29 -7.77 31.38
N GLY A 2 -4.71 -6.69 30.71
CA GLY A 2 -5.05 -6.76 29.27
C GLY A 2 -3.79 -6.81 28.42
N PHE A 3 -3.75 -7.68 27.41
CA PHE A 3 -2.66 -7.73 26.45
C PHE A 3 -2.89 -6.66 25.37
N HIS A 4 -2.15 -5.55 25.44
CA HIS A 4 -2.21 -4.49 24.43
C HIS A 4 -0.90 -4.43 23.63
N ALA A 5 -0.77 -5.31 22.65
CA ALA A 5 0.35 -5.31 21.72
C ALA A 5 0.04 -4.39 20.52
N PRO A 6 0.92 -3.45 20.16
CA PRO A 6 0.77 -2.69 18.93
C PRO A 6 0.73 -3.59 17.69
N VAL A 7 -0.11 -3.24 16.72
CA VAL A 7 -0.30 -4.01 15.48
C VAL A 7 -0.28 -3.12 14.25
N SER A 8 0.43 -3.59 13.23
CA SER A 8 0.44 -2.98 11.90
C SER A 8 -0.31 -3.88 10.93
N ILE A 9 -1.30 -3.33 10.23
CA ILE A 9 -2.07 -4.06 9.22
C ILE A 9 -1.51 -3.70 7.84
N ARG A 10 -1.32 -4.67 6.96
CA ARG A 10 -0.99 -4.45 5.54
C ARG A 10 -2.01 -5.17 4.67
N THR A 11 -2.68 -4.45 3.77
CA THR A 11 -3.73 -5.05 2.94
C THR A 11 -3.89 -4.36 1.59
N LYS A 12 -4.47 -5.09 0.63
CA LYS A 12 -5.00 -4.55 -0.64
C LYS A 12 -6.52 -4.35 -0.59
N SER A 13 -7.16 -4.86 0.46
CA SER A 13 -8.62 -4.91 0.59
C SER A 13 -9.17 -3.64 1.24
N ALA A 14 -10.26 -3.12 0.68
CA ALA A 14 -11.04 -2.03 1.29
C ALA A 14 -11.87 -2.50 2.50
N LEU A 15 -11.96 -3.81 2.75
CA LEU A 15 -12.76 -4.37 3.85
C LEU A 15 -12.25 -3.99 5.24
N VAL A 16 -11.00 -3.53 5.35
CA VAL A 16 -10.43 -3.03 6.62
C VAL A 16 -11.25 -1.88 7.21
N VAL A 17 -11.97 -1.11 6.39
CA VAL A 17 -12.88 -0.03 6.82
C VAL A 17 -14.02 -0.54 7.71
N ARG A 18 -14.37 -1.83 7.63
CA ARG A 18 -15.42 -2.41 8.49
C ARG A 18 -15.05 -2.46 9.97
N TYR A 19 -13.77 -2.33 10.30
CA TYR A 19 -13.24 -2.38 11.66
C TYR A 19 -12.83 -0.98 12.17
N ILE A 20 -13.38 0.07 11.56
CA ILE A 20 -12.97 1.46 11.83
C ILE A 20 -13.16 1.85 13.30
N ASP A 21 -14.18 1.31 13.96
CA ASP A 21 -14.47 1.49 15.38
C ASP A 21 -13.33 0.98 16.27
N ILE A 22 -12.93 -0.28 16.07
CA ILE A 22 -11.84 -0.91 16.83
C ILE A 22 -10.51 -0.23 16.49
N LEU A 23 -10.26 0.01 15.20
CA LEU A 23 -9.01 0.61 14.75
C LEU A 23 -8.85 2.05 15.22
N ALA A 24 -9.93 2.83 15.29
CA ALA A 24 -9.90 4.19 15.83
C ALA A 24 -9.61 4.18 17.33
N GLU A 25 -10.21 3.26 18.10
CA GLU A 25 -9.89 3.10 19.53
C GLU A 25 -8.41 2.75 19.75
N MET A 26 -7.88 1.83 18.95
CA MET A 26 -6.46 1.47 18.99
C MET A 26 -5.54 2.61 18.54
N ALA A 27 -5.95 3.39 17.54
CA ALA A 27 -5.20 4.54 17.04
C ALA A 27 -5.10 5.65 18.10
N ASN A 28 -6.17 5.90 18.85
CA ASN A 28 -6.18 6.84 19.98
C ASN A 28 -5.16 6.45 21.08
N ARG A 29 -4.84 5.15 21.18
CA ARG A 29 -3.82 4.61 22.09
C ARG A 29 -2.43 4.48 21.44
N GLN A 30 -2.26 4.95 20.20
CA GLN A 30 -1.04 4.83 19.40
C GLN A 30 -0.61 3.36 19.19
N GLN A 31 -1.59 2.44 19.11
CA GLN A 31 -1.35 0.99 19.01
C GLN A 31 -1.61 0.40 17.63
N THR A 32 -2.04 1.21 16.66
CA THR A 32 -2.25 0.69 15.31
C THR A 32 -1.87 1.66 14.20
N LEU A 33 -1.55 1.09 13.05
CA LEU A 33 -1.43 1.78 11.77
C LEU A 33 -1.85 0.84 10.64
N VAL A 34 -2.46 1.39 9.60
CA VAL A 34 -2.93 0.64 8.44
C VAL A 34 -2.10 0.98 7.21
N ASN A 35 -1.54 -0.02 6.54
CA ASN A 35 -0.82 0.13 5.29
C ASN A 35 -1.68 -0.40 4.14
N ILE A 36 -2.12 0.51 3.27
CA ILE A 36 -2.88 0.14 2.07
C ILE A 36 -1.93 0.00 0.89
N SER A 37 -1.91 -1.18 0.28
CA SER A 37 -1.01 -1.48 -0.83
C SER A 37 -1.57 -0.95 -2.15
N ILE A 38 -0.81 -0.10 -2.84
CA ILE A 38 -1.15 0.47 -4.14
C ILE A 38 0.07 0.29 -5.05
N ALA A 39 0.06 -0.74 -5.90
CA ALA A 39 1.16 -0.99 -6.83
C ALA A 39 1.23 0.06 -7.96
N THR A 40 0.06 0.50 -8.43
CA THR A 40 -0.12 1.51 -9.48
C THR A 40 -1.50 2.16 -9.33
N LEU A 41 -1.64 3.38 -9.83
CA LEU A 41 -2.94 4.06 -9.98
C LEU A 41 -3.60 3.81 -11.34
N ASP A 42 -2.88 3.20 -12.29
CA ASP A 42 -3.45 2.76 -13.57
C ASP A 42 -4.36 1.55 -13.32
N SER A 43 -5.66 1.73 -13.54
CA SER A 43 -6.67 0.69 -13.33
C SER A 43 -6.56 -0.48 -14.32
N ALA A 44 -6.08 -0.25 -15.54
CA ALA A 44 -5.87 -1.29 -16.54
C ALA A 44 -4.68 -2.16 -16.15
N LEU A 45 -3.56 -1.55 -15.77
CA LEU A 45 -2.39 -2.28 -15.28
C LEU A 45 -2.71 -3.03 -13.97
N ALA A 46 -3.40 -2.38 -13.02
CA ALA A 46 -3.82 -3.02 -11.77
C ALA A 46 -4.71 -4.24 -12.02
N ARG A 47 -5.63 -4.19 -12.99
CA ARG A 47 -6.48 -5.34 -13.35
C ARG A 47 -5.67 -6.48 -13.97
N LYS A 48 -4.65 -6.18 -14.78
CA LYS A 48 -3.76 -7.20 -15.35
C LYS A 48 -2.92 -7.88 -14.27
N MET A 49 -2.41 -7.13 -13.30
CA MET A 49 -1.55 -7.66 -12.24
C MET A 49 -2.33 -8.32 -11.10
N GLU A 50 -3.44 -7.73 -10.68
CA GLU A 50 -4.18 -8.10 -9.46
C GLU A 50 -5.71 -8.16 -9.72
N PRO A 51 -6.20 -9.01 -10.64
CA PRO A 51 -7.58 -8.97 -11.15
C PRO A 51 -8.66 -9.17 -10.07
N ARG A 52 -8.32 -9.80 -8.94
CA ARG A 52 -9.24 -10.08 -7.83
C ARG A 52 -9.19 -9.04 -6.72
N ALA A 53 -8.22 -8.12 -6.76
CA ALA A 53 -8.10 -7.10 -5.74
C ALA A 53 -9.03 -5.91 -6.06
N PRO A 54 -9.45 -5.12 -5.06
CA PRO A 54 -10.16 -3.87 -5.30
C PRO A 54 -9.38 -2.95 -6.22
N THR A 55 -10.11 -2.14 -7.00
CA THR A 55 -9.54 -1.12 -7.88
C THR A 55 -8.69 -0.12 -7.07
N PRO A 56 -7.68 0.53 -7.68
CA PRO A 56 -6.90 1.57 -7.02
C PRO A 56 -7.78 2.65 -6.38
N ALA A 57 -8.83 3.11 -7.08
CA ALA A 57 -9.80 4.06 -6.56
C ALA A 57 -10.47 3.60 -5.25
N ARG A 58 -10.94 2.34 -5.18
CA ARG A 58 -11.53 1.80 -3.93
C ARG A 58 -10.53 1.71 -2.79
N ARG A 59 -9.24 1.54 -3.08
CA ARG A 59 -8.18 1.56 -2.07
C ARG A 59 -7.93 2.99 -1.58
N LEU A 60 -7.99 3.99 -2.46
CA LEU A 60 -7.94 5.41 -2.08
C LEU A 60 -9.15 5.82 -1.23
N ASP A 61 -10.35 5.35 -1.56
CA ASP A 61 -11.56 5.59 -0.74
C ASP A 61 -11.38 5.02 0.67
N ALA A 62 -10.81 3.82 0.79
CA ALA A 62 -10.51 3.22 2.09
C ALA A 62 -9.47 4.02 2.88
N ILE A 63 -8.43 4.55 2.21
CA ILE A 63 -7.44 5.44 2.83
C ILE A 63 -8.13 6.68 3.38
N ASN A 64 -8.98 7.33 2.58
CA ASN A 64 -9.70 8.53 3.00
C ASN A 64 -10.62 8.26 4.19
N ALA A 65 -11.38 7.15 4.18
CA ALA A 65 -12.27 6.78 5.28
C ALA A 65 -11.49 6.55 6.59
N LEU A 66 -10.42 5.76 6.54
CA LEU A 66 -9.59 5.46 7.72
C LEU A 66 -8.90 6.73 8.26
N ALA A 67 -8.31 7.54 7.38
CA ALA A 67 -7.65 8.78 7.76
C ALA A 67 -8.63 9.78 8.40
N SER A 68 -9.86 9.86 7.88
CA SER A 68 -10.91 10.72 8.43
C SER A 68 -11.36 10.30 9.84
N ALA A 69 -11.18 9.03 10.20
CA ALA A 69 -11.43 8.53 11.55
C ALA A 69 -10.22 8.66 12.51
N GLY A 70 -9.15 9.35 12.09
CA GLY A 70 -7.96 9.56 12.91
C GLY A 70 -7.00 8.36 12.96
N ILE A 71 -7.21 7.33 12.13
CA ILE A 71 -6.33 6.16 12.07
C ILE A 71 -5.10 6.51 11.22
N PRO A 72 -3.86 6.28 11.70
CA PRO A 72 -2.67 6.46 10.88
C PRO A 72 -2.67 5.51 9.69
N VAL A 73 -2.69 6.07 8.47
CA VAL A 73 -2.64 5.30 7.22
C VAL A 73 -1.34 5.58 6.46
N ARG A 74 -0.74 4.53 5.90
CA ARG A 74 0.39 4.64 4.97
C ARG A 74 0.05 3.96 3.65
N VAL A 75 0.57 4.49 2.56
CA VAL A 75 0.56 3.79 1.27
C VAL A 75 1.79 2.91 1.19
N PHE A 76 1.60 1.67 0.76
CA PHE A 76 2.70 0.78 0.44
C PHE A 76 2.73 0.52 -1.06
N THR A 77 3.67 1.19 -1.73
CA THR A 77 3.86 1.05 -3.17
C THR A 77 4.62 -0.24 -3.45
N SER A 78 3.90 -1.32 -3.74
CA SER A 78 4.46 -2.64 -3.98
C SER A 78 3.50 -3.54 -4.76
N PRO A 79 4.00 -4.39 -5.69
CA PRO A 79 5.41 -4.48 -6.08
C PRO A 79 5.85 -3.30 -6.98
N VAL A 80 7.12 -2.93 -6.87
CA VAL A 80 7.78 -2.04 -7.83
C VAL A 80 8.43 -2.93 -8.88
N ILE A 81 7.92 -2.87 -10.11
CA ILE A 81 8.37 -3.68 -11.24
C ILE A 81 8.73 -2.73 -12.38
N LEU A 82 10.01 -2.72 -12.75
CA LEU A 82 10.52 -1.89 -13.85
C LEU A 82 9.81 -2.25 -15.15
N GLY A 83 9.43 -1.22 -15.92
CA GLY A 83 8.68 -1.36 -17.16
C GLY A 83 7.18 -1.63 -16.98
N LEU A 84 6.70 -1.87 -15.75
CA LEU A 84 5.28 -2.01 -15.44
C LEU A 84 4.79 -0.90 -14.51
N THR A 85 5.19 -0.93 -13.22
CA THR A 85 4.70 0.03 -12.22
C THR A 85 5.59 1.27 -12.11
N VAL A 86 6.83 1.20 -12.61
CA VAL A 86 7.72 2.34 -12.78
C VAL A 86 8.27 2.31 -14.21
N VAL A 87 8.10 3.42 -14.92
CA VAL A 87 8.45 3.56 -16.35
C VAL A 87 9.47 4.67 -16.61
N SER A 88 10.04 5.31 -15.58
CA SER A 88 10.96 6.43 -15.79
C SER A 88 12.30 5.95 -16.36
N ASN A 89 12.73 6.60 -17.44
CA ASN A 89 14.07 6.44 -18.01
C ASN A 89 15.17 6.86 -17.02
N GLU A 90 14.81 7.65 -16.01
CA GLU A 90 15.68 8.14 -14.94
C GLU A 90 16.20 7.02 -14.05
N PHE A 91 15.44 5.93 -13.87
CA PHE A 91 15.91 4.78 -13.09
C PHE A 91 17.17 4.18 -13.72
N TRP A 92 17.17 3.99 -15.04
CA TRP A 92 18.33 3.51 -15.80
C TRP A 92 19.49 4.51 -15.85
N SER A 93 19.24 5.78 -15.52
CA SER A 93 20.28 6.80 -15.40
C SER A 93 20.93 6.84 -14.01
N LEU A 94 20.41 6.10 -13.03
CA LEU A 94 21.04 5.97 -11.72
C LEU A 94 22.31 5.10 -11.83
N PRO A 95 23.43 5.49 -11.18
CA PRO A 95 24.66 4.70 -11.22
C PRO A 95 24.48 3.25 -10.77
N SER A 96 23.61 3.01 -9.78
CA SER A 96 23.32 1.67 -9.25
C SER A 96 22.45 0.80 -10.16
N ALA A 97 21.74 1.38 -11.13
CA ALA A 97 20.94 0.59 -12.08
C ALA A 97 21.82 -0.15 -13.10
N GLN A 98 23.00 0.41 -13.42
CA GLN A 98 23.98 -0.17 -14.35
C GLN A 98 24.63 -1.45 -13.79
N GLU A 99 24.70 -1.59 -12.47
CA GLU A 99 25.21 -2.80 -11.81
C GLU A 99 24.28 -4.01 -12.01
N PHE A 100 22.97 -3.80 -12.16
CA PHE A 100 22.01 -4.88 -12.40
C PHE A 100 22.03 -5.42 -13.83
N ASP A 101 22.34 -4.59 -14.83
CA ASP A 101 22.46 -5.03 -16.23
C ASP A 101 23.61 -6.03 -16.42
N THR A 102 24.65 -5.93 -15.60
CA THR A 102 25.83 -6.83 -15.66
C THR A 102 25.53 -8.22 -15.10
N LEU A 103 24.51 -8.35 -14.24
CA LEU A 103 24.09 -9.62 -13.63
C LEU A 103 23.01 -10.35 -14.44
N ALA A 104 22.46 -9.70 -15.48
CA ALA A 104 21.45 -10.25 -16.37
C ALA A 104 21.99 -10.69 -17.74
N MET A 105 23.31 -10.59 -17.97
CA MET A 105 24.05 -11.21 -19.09
C MET A 105 24.94 -12.34 -18.59
#